data_AF-K1YZD7-F1
#
_entry.id   AF-K1YZD7-F1
#
_cell.length_a   1.000
_cell.length_b   1.000
_cell.length_c   1.000
_cell.angle_alpha   90.00
_cell.angle_beta   90.00
_cell.angle_gamma   90.00
#
_symmetry.space_group_name_H-M   'P 1'
#
loop_
_entity.id
_entity.type
_entity.pdbx_description
1 polymer ?
#
loop_
_entity_poly.entity_id
_entity_poly.type
_entity_poly.pdbx_seq_one_letter_code
_entity_poly.pdbx_strand_id
1 'polypeptide(L)' 'PLAGEELRVGSYGGWLQGACSDDHPSADIKALLTGKSTKITPFGKRQGILDFCRNQLALRLK' A
#
# COMPACT_ATOMS: atom_id res chain seq x y z
N PRO A 1 4.26 -3.07 -6.66
CA PRO A 1 5.43 -2.22 -6.32
C PRO A 1 6.71 -2.87 -6.81
N LEU A 2 7.69 -2.07 -7.21
CA LEU A 2 9.03 -2.57 -7.53
C LEU A 2 9.73 -3.04 -6.25
N ALA A 3 10.65 -4.00 -6.37
CA ALA A 3 11.44 -4.46 -5.22
C ALA A 3 12.20 -3.29 -4.58
N GLY A 4 12.07 -3.13 -3.25
CA GLY A 4 12.68 -2.04 -2.49
C GLY A 4 11.79 -0.80 -2.34
N GLU A 5 10.63 -0.72 -3.00
CA GLU A 5 9.68 0.38 -2.80
C GLU A 5 9.09 0.40 -1.40
N GLU A 6 9.10 -0.72 -0.66
CA GLU A 6 8.69 -0.80 0.73
C GLU A 6 9.59 0.04 1.67
N LEU A 7 10.80 0.40 1.22
CA LEU A 7 11.76 1.24 1.94
C LEU A 7 11.65 2.72 1.55
N ARG A 8 10.92 3.03 0.46
CA ARG A 8 10.77 4.41 -0.02
C ARG A 8 9.89 5.20 0.94
N VAL A 9 10.36 6.37 1.34
CA VAL A 9 9.60 7.29 2.20
C VAL A 9 8.27 7.64 1.52
N GLY A 10 7.17 7.52 2.27
CA GLY A 10 5.83 7.81 1.77
C GLY A 10 5.19 6.67 0.97
N SER A 11 5.89 5.54 0.80
CA SER A 11 5.36 4.34 0.16
C SER A 11 4.68 3.46 1.21
N TYR A 12 3.35 3.41 1.20
CA TYR A 12 2.54 2.61 2.11
C TYR A 12 1.29 2.08 1.39
N GLY A 13 0.74 0.98 1.87
CA GLY A 13 -0.52 0.46 1.35
C GLY A 13 -0.76 -0.99 1.74
N GLY A 14 -1.47 -1.72 0.88
CA GLY A 14 -1.70 -3.14 1.04
C GLY A 14 -1.90 -3.80 -0.32
N TRP A 15 -1.43 -5.03 -0.43
CA TRP A 15 -1.70 -5.91 -1.55
C TRP A 15 -3.06 -6.56 -1.38
N LEU A 16 -3.92 -6.34 -2.37
CA LEU A 16 -5.20 -7.00 -2.51
C LEU A 16 -5.04 -8.12 -3.54
N GLN A 17 -5.24 -9.37 -3.13
CA GLN A 17 -5.26 -10.51 -4.04
C GLN A 17 -6.70 -10.82 -4.44
N GLY A 18 -6.95 -10.94 -5.74
CA GLY A 18 -8.26 -11.25 -6.29
C GLY A 18 -8.28 -11.10 -7.81
N ALA A 19 -9.33 -11.63 -8.42
CA ALA A 19 -9.62 -11.36 -9.83
C ALA A 19 -10.52 -10.14 -9.93
N CYS A 20 -10.31 -9.34 -10.98
CA CYS A 20 -11.15 -8.21 -11.34
C CYS A 20 -11.55 -8.43 -12.79
N SER A 21 -12.85 -8.48 -13.07
CA SER A 21 -13.35 -8.56 -14.45
C SER A 21 -13.26 -7.20 -15.14
N ASP A 22 -13.17 -7.23 -16.47
CA ASP A 22 -13.22 -6.02 -17.29
C ASP A 22 -14.65 -5.46 -17.41
N ASP A 23 -15.67 -6.32 -17.26
CA ASP A 23 -17.08 -5.94 -17.37
C ASP A 23 -17.54 -5.11 -16.16
N HIS A 24 -17.12 -5.49 -14.95
CA HIS A 24 -17.59 -4.90 -13.68
C HIS A 24 -16.47 -4.61 -12.66
N PRO A 25 -15.42 -3.87 -13.03
CA PRO A 25 -14.24 -3.72 -12.19
C PRO A 25 -14.53 -3.04 -10.85
N SER A 26 -15.41 -2.04 -10.83
CA SER A 26 -15.74 -1.33 -9.58
C SER A 26 -16.51 -2.20 -8.58
N ALA A 27 -17.41 -3.06 -9.07
CA ALA A 27 -18.16 -3.97 -8.22
C ALA A 27 -17.26 -5.06 -7.64
N ASP A 28 -16.36 -5.60 -8.46
CA ASP A 28 -15.40 -6.63 -8.06
C ASP A 28 -14.40 -6.11 -7.02
N ILE A 29 -13.84 -4.91 -7.23
CA ILE A 29 -12.96 -4.27 -6.25
C ILE A 29 -13.71 -4.04 -4.93
N LYS A 30 -14.96 -3.58 -4.98
CA LYS A 30 -15.77 -3.39 -3.77
C LYS A 30 -16.01 -4.72 -3.04
N ALA A 31 -16.31 -5.79 -3.78
CA ALA A 31 -16.48 -7.12 -3.21
C ALA A 31 -15.19 -7.63 -2.56
N LEU A 32 -14.04 -7.44 -3.22
CA LEU A 32 -12.73 -7.80 -2.65
C LEU A 32 -12.43 -7.02 -1.37
N LEU A 33 -12.67 -5.71 -1.33
CA LEU A 33 -12.40 -4.88 -0.15
C LEU A 33 -13.35 -5.15 1.02
N THR A 34 -14.58 -5.59 0.75
CA THR A 34 -15.60 -5.85 1.80
C THR A 34 -15.71 -7.33 2.18
N GLY A 35 -15.09 -8.23 1.41
CA GLY A 35 -15.08 -9.66 1.66
C GLY A 35 -14.32 -10.03 2.93
N LYS A 36 -14.98 -10.74 3.85
CA LYS A 36 -14.38 -11.20 5.12
C LYS A 36 -13.20 -12.16 4.93
N SER A 37 -13.14 -12.84 3.79
CA SER A 37 -12.08 -13.80 3.46
C SER A 37 -10.93 -13.19 2.68
N THR A 38 -11.02 -11.91 2.30
CA THR A 38 -9.99 -11.28 1.49
C THR A 38 -8.79 -10.92 2.36
N LYS A 39 -7.63 -11.49 2.03
CA LYS A 39 -6.39 -11.22 2.76
C LYS A 39 -5.70 -9.99 2.18
N ILE A 40 -5.75 -8.88 2.92
CA ILE A 40 -4.96 -7.69 2.61
C ILE A 40 -3.58 -7.86 3.24
N THR A 41 -2.54 -7.98 2.42
CA THR A 41 -1.16 -8.06 2.92
C THR A 41 -0.57 -6.65 2.97
N PRO A 42 -0.17 -6.12 4.13
CA PRO A 42 0.35 -4.76 4.21
C PRO A 42 1.61 -4.59 3.36
N PHE A 43 1.74 -3.42 2.75
CA PHE A 43 2.90 -3.02 1.97
C PHE A 43 3.54 -1.77 2.59
N GLY A 44 4.87 -1.79 2.72
CA GLY A 44 5.61 -0.81 3.49
C GLY A 44 5.62 -1.14 4.99
N LYS A 45 6.34 -0.32 5.76
CA LYS A 45 6.40 -0.41 7.23
C LYS A 45 5.87 0.87 7.85
N ARG A 46 5.15 0.73 8.97
CA ARG A 46 4.78 1.86 9.80
C ARG A 46 6.07 2.51 10.32
N GLN A 47 6.31 3.75 9.93
CA GLN A 47 7.50 4.49 10.40
C GLN A 47 7.23 5.06 11.78
N GLY A 48 8.22 4.97 12.67
CA GLY A 48 8.19 5.70 13.94
C GLY A 48 8.27 7.20 13.70
N ILE A 49 7.91 8.00 14.69
CA ILE A 49 7.95 9.48 14.61
C ILE A 49 9.36 9.98 14.26
N LEU A 50 10.41 9.35 14.82
CA LEU A 50 11.80 9.71 14.54
C LEU A 50 12.19 9.43 13.08
N ASP A 51 11.85 8.23 12.57
CA ASP A 51 12.10 7.86 11.18
C ASP A 51 11.32 8.77 10.22
N PHE A 52 10.07 9.11 10.56
CA PHE A 52 9.27 10.06 9.79
C PHE A 52 9.94 11.42 9.67
N CYS A 53 10.38 12.02 10.78
CA CYS A 53 11.06 13.32 10.76
C CYS A 53 12.37 13.28 9.94
N ARG A 54 13.20 12.25 10.14
CA ARG A 54 14.43 12.06 9.35
C ARG A 54 14.13 11.97 7.86
N ASN A 55 13.11 11.21 7.52
CA ASN A 55 12.70 10.96 6.14
C ASN A 55 12.05 12.19 5.48
N GLN A 56 11.31 13.00 6.24
CA GLN A 56 10.78 14.29 5.78
C GLN A 56 11.90 15.31 5.48
N LEU A 57 12.94 15.35 6.32
CA LEU A 57 14.13 16.16 6.05
C LEU A 57 14.86 15.67 4.79
N ALA A 58 15.06 14.36 4.65
CA ALA A 58 15.70 13.78 3.46
C ALA A 58 14.94 14.05 2.15
N LEU A 59 13.60 14.12 2.19
CA LEU A 59 12.79 14.47 1.02
C LEU A 59 12.87 15.96 0.64
N ARG A 60 13.07 16.86 1.61
CA ARG A 60 13.15 18.32 1.38
C ARG A 60 14.54 18.79 0.96
N LEU A 61 15.57 18.01 1.28
CA LEU A 61 16.97 18.31 0.98
C LEU A 61 17.45 17.68 -0.34
N LYS A 62 16.55 17.05 -1.09
CA LYS A 62 16.80 16.38 -2.36
C LYS A 62 16.24 17.23 -3.50
#